data_AF-A0A3Z4X637-F1
#
_entry.id   AF-A0A3Z4X637-F1
#
_cell.length_a   1.000
_cell.length_b   1.000
_cell.length_c   1.000
_cell.angle_alpha   90.00
_cell.angle_beta   90.00
_cell.angle_gamma   90.00
#
_symmetry.space_group_name_H-M   'P 1'
#
loop_
_entity.id
_entity.type
_entity.pdbx_description
1 polymer ?
#
loop_
_entity_poly.entity_id
_entity_poly.type
_entity_poly.pdbx_seq_one_letter_code
_entity_poly.pdbx_strand_id
1 'polypeptide(L)'
;MFRLLEIRNDIWQEHIRNDPEWEGVESDLPDNPDQLLVFLYSDKAKQIKGIFERKTTSLSTLLSCICCGVSELDPNLFTNYLARKVRTPLLEVTLPPDIRISKTVPTVLRLQDVSGSSDDGETTITLSSSESELATESFLSEVEAGLKQDVIVYNLGGVPIEPILHFFESQTCHLVESLTYHFKGAL
;
A
#
# COMPACT_ATOMS: atom_id res chain seq x y z
N MET A 1 13.37 -10.70 -13.91
CA MET A 1 11.95 -10.95 -13.62
C MET A 1 11.79 -10.99 -12.11
N PHE A 2 10.70 -10.43 -11.59
CA PHE A 2 10.36 -10.53 -10.18
C PHE A 2 9.32 -11.62 -9.95
N ARG A 3 9.30 -12.20 -8.76
CA ARG A 3 8.30 -13.18 -8.32
C ARG A 3 7.97 -12.98 -6.85
N LEU A 4 6.76 -13.38 -6.46
CA LEU A 4 6.31 -13.38 -5.08
C LEU A 4 6.41 -14.78 -4.49
N LEU A 5 7.06 -14.92 -3.33
CA LEU A 5 7.31 -16.17 -2.62
C LEU A 5 6.74 -16.11 -1.20
N GLU A 6 6.05 -17.13 -0.74
CA GLU A 6 5.51 -17.20 0.63
C GLU A 6 6.46 -17.95 1.55
N ILE A 7 6.79 -17.37 2.71
CA ILE A 7 7.59 -17.99 3.77
C ILE A 7 6.96 -17.59 5.10
N ARG A 8 7.00 -18.48 6.10
CA ARG A 8 6.61 -18.12 7.46
C ARG A 8 7.66 -17.23 8.12
N ASN A 9 7.22 -16.33 8.98
CA ASN A 9 8.09 -15.39 9.67
C ASN A 9 9.18 -16.08 10.50
N ASP A 10 8.85 -17.11 11.27
CA ASP A 10 9.82 -17.89 12.06
C ASP A 10 10.93 -18.51 11.20
N ILE A 11 10.56 -19.17 10.10
CA ILE A 11 11.52 -19.74 9.14
C ILE A 11 12.42 -18.64 8.59
N TRP A 12 11.86 -17.48 8.26
CA TRP A 12 12.66 -16.38 7.74
C TRP A 12 13.66 -15.84 8.76
N GLN A 13 13.20 -15.54 9.98
CA GLN A 13 14.06 -14.99 11.03
C GLN A 13 15.24 -15.91 11.36
N GLU A 14 15.06 -17.23 11.36
CA GLU A 14 16.17 -18.18 11.54
C GLU A 14 17.29 -18.03 10.51
N HIS A 15 16.97 -17.60 9.29
CA HIS A 15 17.92 -17.51 8.18
C HIS A 15 18.59 -16.14 8.04
N ILE A 16 17.98 -15.05 8.54
CA ILE A 16 18.52 -13.69 8.39
C ILE A 16 19.03 -13.02 9.66
N ARG A 17 18.77 -13.57 10.84
CA ARG A 17 19.17 -12.96 12.13
C ARG A 17 20.65 -12.54 12.22
N ASN A 18 21.53 -13.12 11.41
CA ASN A 18 22.96 -12.83 11.39
C ASN A 18 23.44 -12.16 10.09
N ASP A 19 22.54 -11.79 9.18
CA ASP A 19 22.88 -11.15 7.91
C ASP A 19 22.81 -9.62 8.05
N PRO A 20 23.95 -8.90 8.01
CA PRO A 20 23.98 -7.45 8.20
C PRO A 20 23.26 -6.67 7.10
N GLU A 21 22.94 -7.27 5.94
CA GLU A 21 22.14 -6.59 4.91
C GLU A 21 20.69 -6.34 5.37
N TRP A 22 20.21 -7.05 6.40
CA TRP A 22 18.84 -6.99 6.89
C TRP A 22 18.70 -6.33 8.27
N GLU A 23 19.80 -5.80 8.81
CA GLU A 23 19.81 -5.14 10.11
C GLU A 23 18.76 -4.02 10.18
N GLY A 24 17.88 -4.09 11.16
CA GLY A 24 16.81 -3.11 11.40
C GLY A 24 15.46 -3.50 10.80
N VAL A 25 15.42 -4.41 9.82
CA VAL A 25 14.13 -4.90 9.28
C VAL A 25 13.40 -5.74 10.32
N GLU A 26 14.10 -6.35 11.27
CA GLU A 26 13.52 -7.23 12.28
C GLU A 26 12.51 -6.52 13.19
N SER A 27 12.66 -5.20 13.42
CA SER A 27 11.71 -4.43 14.23
C SER A 27 10.38 -4.18 13.52
N ASP A 28 10.38 -4.23 12.18
CA ASP A 28 9.20 -4.00 11.36
C ASP A 28 8.50 -5.32 10.99
N LEU A 29 9.12 -6.46 11.29
CA LEU A 29 8.51 -7.76 11.11
C LEU A 29 7.39 -7.98 12.14
N PRO A 30 6.31 -8.70 11.78
CA PRO A 30 5.24 -9.03 12.72
C PRO A 30 5.76 -9.85 13.91
N ASP A 31 5.23 -9.61 15.11
CA ASP A 31 5.58 -10.39 16.30
C ASP A 31 5.15 -11.86 16.22
N ASN A 32 4.11 -12.15 15.42
CA ASN A 32 3.58 -13.50 15.29
C ASN A 32 4.53 -14.39 14.45
N PRO A 33 5.09 -15.47 15.01
CA PRO A 33 6.03 -16.34 14.30
C PRO A 33 5.37 -17.12 13.15
N ASP A 34 4.08 -17.44 13.25
CA ASP A 34 3.34 -18.16 12.21
C ASP A 34 2.83 -17.23 11.09
N GLN A 35 3.07 -15.93 11.21
CA GLN A 35 2.64 -14.95 10.22
C GLN A 35 3.29 -15.25 8.87
N LEU A 36 2.47 -15.35 7.83
CA LEU A 36 2.98 -15.50 6.47
C LEU A 36 3.54 -14.17 5.98
N LEU A 37 4.76 -14.24 5.45
CA LEU A 37 5.43 -13.18 4.74
C LEU A 37 5.46 -13.51 3.24
N VAL A 38 5.37 -12.49 2.41
CA VAL A 38 5.48 -12.60 0.95
C VAL A 38 6.69 -11.79 0.49
N PHE A 39 7.64 -12.47 -0.14
CA PHE A 39 8.90 -11.89 -0.57
C PHE A 39 8.86 -11.53 -2.05
N LEU A 40 9.26 -10.30 -2.38
CA LEU A 40 9.58 -9.89 -3.73
C LEU A 40 11.00 -10.35 -4.06
N TYR A 41 11.11 -11.41 -4.85
CA TYR A 41 12.40 -11.99 -5.25
C TYR A 41 12.77 -11.60 -6.68
N SER A 42 14.00 -11.13 -6.88
CA SER A 42 14.57 -10.86 -8.20
C SER A 42 15.30 -12.09 -8.72
N ASP A 43 14.76 -12.73 -9.77
CA ASP A 43 15.43 -13.88 -10.41
C ASP A 43 16.75 -13.49 -11.08
N LYS A 44 16.90 -12.21 -11.46
CA LYS A 44 18.09 -11.68 -12.12
C LYS A 44 19.21 -11.44 -11.11
N ALA A 45 18.90 -10.78 -9.99
CA ALA A 45 19.87 -10.48 -8.94
C ALA A 45 20.07 -11.65 -7.97
N LYS A 46 19.18 -12.66 -8.01
CA LYS A 46 19.11 -13.77 -7.06
C LYS A 46 18.95 -13.32 -5.60
N GLN A 47 18.23 -12.22 -5.40
CA GLN A 47 18.08 -11.56 -4.10
C GLN A 47 16.64 -11.17 -3.84
N ILE A 48 16.29 -11.08 -2.56
CA ILE A 48 15.06 -10.44 -2.09
C ILE A 48 15.21 -8.93 -2.27
N LYS A 49 14.13 -8.30 -2.73
CA LYS A 49 14.01 -6.86 -2.96
C LYS A 49 12.83 -6.23 -2.22
N GLY A 50 12.06 -7.02 -1.48
CA GLY A 50 10.99 -6.50 -0.63
C GLY A 50 10.28 -7.60 0.13
N ILE A 51 9.61 -7.21 1.20
CA ILE A 51 8.89 -8.08 2.12
C ILE A 51 7.52 -7.47 2.36
N PHE A 52 6.50 -8.32 2.30
CA PHE A 52 5.12 -7.97 2.59
C PHE A 52 4.60 -8.87 3.71
N GLU A 53 3.90 -8.28 4.68
CA GLU A 53 3.07 -9.05 5.60
C GLU A 53 1.80 -9.50 4.88
N ARG A 54 1.41 -10.78 5.03
CA ARG A 54 0.21 -11.33 4.42
C ARG A 54 -0.88 -11.62 5.46
N LYS A 55 -1.92 -10.78 5.50
CA LYS A 55 -3.13 -11.03 6.31
C LYS A 55 -4.25 -11.58 5.43
N THR A 56 -5.07 -12.49 5.96
CA THR A 56 -6.23 -13.03 5.23
C THR A 56 -7.46 -12.96 6.10
N THR A 57 -8.52 -12.38 5.55
CA THR A 57 -9.87 -12.39 6.11
C THR A 57 -10.77 -13.30 5.27
N SER A 58 -12.07 -13.38 5.60
CA SER A 58 -13.04 -14.08 4.77
C SER A 58 -13.30 -13.39 3.42
N LEU A 59 -13.05 -12.08 3.32
CA LEU A 59 -13.40 -11.26 2.15
C LEU A 59 -12.18 -10.87 1.31
N SER A 60 -11.00 -10.75 1.92
CA SER A 60 -9.80 -10.28 1.24
C SER A 60 -8.51 -10.88 1.78
N THR A 61 -7.49 -10.86 0.93
CA THR A 61 -6.10 -11.09 1.35
C THR A 61 -5.36 -9.77 1.19
N LEU A 62 -4.75 -9.30 2.26
CA LEU A 62 -3.97 -8.07 2.32
C LEU A 62 -2.49 -8.40 2.28
N LEU A 63 -1.75 -7.70 1.42
CA LEU A 63 -0.30 -7.62 1.41
C LEU A 63 0.12 -6.21 1.83
N SER A 64 0.60 -6.07 3.06
CA SER A 64 1.14 -4.80 3.56
C SER A 64 2.65 -4.78 3.36
N CYS A 65 3.16 -3.81 2.58
CA CYS A 65 4.59 -3.66 2.38
C CYS A 65 5.29 -3.32 3.70
N ILE A 66 6.29 -4.10 4.08
CA ILE A 66 7.18 -3.84 5.22
C ILE A 66 8.38 -3.04 4.72
N CYS A 67 9.04 -3.56 3.69
CA CYS A 67 10.15 -2.90 3.03
C CYS A 67 10.19 -3.29 1.56
N CYS A 68 10.66 -2.39 0.69
CA CYS A 68 10.80 -2.69 -0.72
C CYS A 68 11.84 -1.78 -1.37
N GLY A 69 12.94 -2.36 -1.83
CA GLY A 69 14.06 -1.70 -2.49
C GLY A 69 13.84 -1.43 -3.98
N VAL A 70 12.57 -1.36 -4.41
CA VAL A 70 12.19 -0.91 -5.76
C VAL A 70 11.07 0.09 -5.65
N SER A 71 11.14 1.16 -6.45
CA SER A 71 10.16 2.24 -6.46
C SER A 71 8.96 1.97 -7.38
N GLU A 72 9.07 1.00 -8.29
CA GLU A 72 8.01 0.68 -9.25
C GLU A 72 7.85 -0.84 -9.43
N LEU A 73 6.62 -1.32 -9.25
CA LEU A 73 6.25 -2.73 -9.31
C LEU A 73 5.37 -3.02 -10.52
N ASP A 74 5.56 -4.18 -11.15
CA ASP A 74 4.72 -4.64 -12.26
C ASP A 74 3.37 -5.18 -11.70
N PRO A 75 2.21 -4.67 -12.15
CA PRO A 75 0.90 -5.15 -11.69
C PRO A 75 0.70 -6.66 -11.92
N ASN A 76 1.34 -7.25 -12.93
CA ASN A 76 1.22 -8.69 -13.21
C ASN A 76 1.78 -9.55 -12.07
N LEU A 77 2.66 -9.03 -11.21
CA LEU A 77 3.13 -9.75 -10.02
C LEU A 77 1.96 -10.11 -9.11
N PHE A 78 1.07 -9.14 -8.87
CA PHE A 78 -0.06 -9.26 -7.98
C PHE A 78 -1.21 -10.01 -8.63
N THR A 79 -1.50 -9.76 -9.92
CA THR A 79 -2.49 -10.55 -10.68
C THR A 79 -2.13 -12.04 -10.71
N ASN A 80 -0.86 -12.38 -10.96
CA ASN A 80 -0.42 -13.77 -10.97
C ASN A 80 -0.35 -14.39 -9.57
N TYR A 81 -0.08 -13.61 -8.54
CA TYR A 81 -0.11 -14.08 -7.16
C TYR A 81 -1.55 -14.35 -6.71
N LEU A 82 -2.46 -13.42 -6.97
CA LEU A 82 -3.90 -13.56 -6.76
C LEU A 82 -4.43 -14.85 -7.38
N ALA A 83 -4.18 -15.06 -8.67
CA ALA A 83 -4.68 -16.24 -9.38
C ALA A 83 -4.13 -17.59 -8.86
N ARG A 84 -2.92 -17.61 -8.28
CA ARG A 84 -2.25 -18.86 -7.87
C ARG A 84 -2.36 -19.17 -6.38
N LYS A 85 -2.44 -18.14 -5.53
CA LYS A 85 -2.21 -18.25 -4.08
C LYS A 85 -3.35 -17.70 -3.23
N VAL A 86 -4.12 -16.77 -3.76
CA VAL A 86 -5.20 -16.10 -3.01
C VAL A 86 -6.51 -16.85 -3.24
N ARG A 87 -7.24 -17.11 -2.16
CA ARG A 87 -8.54 -17.81 -2.18
C ARG A 87 -9.72 -16.90 -1.87
N THR A 88 -9.46 -15.61 -1.72
CA THR A 88 -10.47 -14.56 -1.50
C THR A 88 -10.74 -13.80 -2.80
N PRO A 89 -11.94 -13.23 -2.98
CA PRO A 89 -12.30 -12.52 -4.22
C PRO A 89 -11.46 -11.25 -4.44
N LEU A 90 -10.83 -10.74 -3.37
CA LEU A 90 -10.03 -9.52 -3.39
C LEU A 90 -8.61 -9.79 -2.87
N LEU A 91 -7.63 -9.22 -3.58
CA LEU A 91 -6.28 -8.98 -3.08
C LEU A 91 -6.08 -7.47 -2.92
N GLU A 92 -5.70 -7.06 -1.73
CA GLU A 92 -5.35 -5.68 -1.39
C GLU A 92 -3.83 -5.59 -1.24
N VAL A 93 -3.21 -4.59 -1.83
CA VAL A 93 -1.76 -4.35 -1.73
C VAL A 93 -1.54 -2.94 -1.22
N THR A 94 -1.04 -2.81 0.00
CA THR A 94 -0.73 -1.52 0.62
C THR A 94 0.76 -1.25 0.50
N LEU A 95 1.10 -0.09 -0.06
CA LEU A 95 2.46 0.37 -0.32
C LEU A 95 2.70 1.71 0.38
N PRO A 96 3.96 2.00 0.78
CA PRO A 96 4.36 3.35 1.20
C PRO A 96 4.30 4.32 0.01
N PRO A 97 4.26 5.65 0.25
CA PRO A 97 4.01 6.67 -0.77
C PRO A 97 5.07 6.74 -1.88
N ASP A 98 6.29 6.28 -1.62
CA ASP A 98 7.41 6.28 -2.55
C ASP A 98 7.41 5.09 -3.53
N ILE A 99 6.50 4.13 -3.35
CA ILE A 99 6.41 2.91 -4.15
C ILE A 99 5.08 2.85 -4.86
N ARG A 100 5.14 2.69 -6.18
CA ARG A 100 3.95 2.63 -7.05
C ARG A 100 3.85 1.32 -7.82
N ILE A 101 2.63 0.98 -8.22
CA ILE A 101 2.39 -0.08 -9.20
C ILE A 101 2.24 0.56 -10.58
N SER A 102 3.08 0.13 -11.53
CA SER A 102 3.15 0.71 -12.87
C SER A 102 1.78 0.73 -13.55
N LYS A 103 1.42 1.88 -14.14
CA LYS A 103 0.17 2.09 -14.90
C LYS A 103 -1.10 1.73 -14.12
N THR A 104 -1.03 1.75 -12.80
CA THR A 104 -2.15 1.43 -11.92
C THR A 104 -2.33 2.58 -10.95
N VAL A 105 -3.58 3.00 -10.74
CA VAL A 105 -3.92 4.03 -9.75
C VAL A 105 -4.30 3.38 -8.42
N PRO A 106 -3.92 3.96 -7.28
CA PRO A 106 -4.36 3.48 -5.99
C PRO A 106 -5.86 3.71 -5.83
N THR A 107 -6.52 2.74 -5.22
CA THR A 107 -7.97 2.75 -4.94
C THR A 107 -8.30 3.35 -3.59
N VAL A 108 -7.36 3.31 -2.64
CA VAL A 108 -7.49 3.97 -1.34
C VAL A 108 -6.18 4.68 -1.03
N LEU A 109 -6.28 5.89 -0.48
CA LEU A 109 -5.15 6.62 0.08
C LEU A 109 -5.44 6.92 1.53
N ARG A 110 -4.41 6.80 2.37
CA ARG A 110 -4.42 7.27 3.75
C ARG A 110 -3.47 8.45 3.85
N LEU A 111 -3.96 9.54 4.41
CA LEU A 111 -3.18 10.74 4.69
C LEU A 111 -3.28 11.06 6.17
N GLN A 112 -2.20 11.57 6.73
CA GLN A 112 -2.12 11.88 8.15
C GLN A 112 -1.51 13.27 8.34
N ASP A 113 -2.09 14.04 9.27
CA ASP A 113 -1.48 15.28 9.74
C ASP A 113 -0.22 14.97 10.57
N VAL A 114 0.94 15.33 10.02
CA VAL A 114 2.24 15.17 10.69
C VAL A 114 2.58 16.34 11.62
N SER A 115 1.84 17.45 11.55
CA SER A 115 2.03 18.63 12.38
C SER A 115 1.32 18.52 13.74
N GLY A 116 0.26 17.71 13.82
CA GLY A 116 -0.59 17.57 15.00
C GLY A 116 -1.46 18.82 15.27
N SER A 117 -1.80 19.56 14.22
CA SER A 117 -2.61 20.79 14.29
C SER A 117 -4.09 20.55 14.02
N SER A 118 -4.43 19.48 13.30
CA SER A 118 -5.79 19.03 13.05
C SER A 118 -6.43 18.43 14.29
N ASP A 119 -7.76 18.55 14.36
CA ASP A 119 -8.56 17.83 15.36
C ASP A 119 -8.42 16.32 15.20
N ASP A 120 -8.37 15.60 16.32
CA ASP A 120 -8.45 14.14 16.36
C ASP A 120 -9.70 13.63 15.60
N GLY A 121 -9.51 12.52 14.88
CA GLY A 121 -10.59 11.81 14.18
C GLY A 121 -10.26 11.52 12.72
N GLU A 122 -11.28 11.09 11.99
CA GLU A 122 -11.16 10.65 10.60
C GLU A 122 -12.09 11.47 9.69
N THR A 123 -11.55 11.97 8.57
CA THR A 123 -12.32 12.51 7.44
C THR A 123 -12.31 11.49 6.30
N THR A 124 -13.49 11.19 5.73
CA THR A 124 -13.59 10.32 4.55
C THR A 124 -13.95 11.13 3.32
N ILE A 125 -13.16 10.99 2.26
CA ILE A 125 -13.37 11.63 0.95
C ILE A 125 -13.63 10.52 -0.08
N THR A 126 -14.66 10.67 -0.90
CA THR A 126 -14.98 9.69 -1.96
C THR A 126 -14.92 10.34 -3.34
N LEU A 127 -14.06 9.81 -4.20
CA LEU A 127 -13.89 10.26 -5.59
C LEU A 127 -14.60 9.27 -6.51
N SER A 128 -15.81 9.63 -6.94
CA SER A 128 -16.63 8.79 -7.81
C SER A 128 -16.44 9.09 -9.30
N SER A 129 -15.93 10.29 -9.63
CA SER A 129 -15.67 10.70 -11.02
C SER A 129 -14.29 10.21 -11.47
N SER A 130 -14.14 9.93 -12.76
CA SER A 130 -12.83 9.70 -13.40
C SER A 130 -12.17 11.00 -13.87
N GLU A 131 -12.85 12.14 -13.73
CA GLU A 131 -12.36 13.45 -14.16
C GLU A 131 -11.56 14.13 -13.02
N SER A 132 -10.33 14.53 -13.33
CA SER A 132 -9.40 15.10 -12.34
C SER A 132 -9.87 16.43 -11.76
N GLU A 133 -10.55 17.26 -12.54
CA GLU A 133 -11.04 18.57 -12.11
C GLU A 133 -12.13 18.40 -11.04
N LEU A 134 -13.15 17.59 -11.32
CA LEU A 134 -14.21 17.26 -10.36
C LEU A 134 -13.68 16.60 -9.09
N ALA A 135 -12.67 15.72 -9.22
CA ALA A 135 -12.03 15.13 -8.05
C ALA A 135 -11.33 16.19 -7.20
N THR A 136 -10.61 17.14 -7.82
CA THR A 136 -9.93 18.24 -7.13
C THR A 136 -10.92 19.16 -6.41
N GLU A 137 -12.07 19.47 -7.03
CA GLU A 137 -13.14 20.25 -6.40
C GLU A 137 -13.71 19.56 -5.16
N SER A 138 -13.96 18.24 -5.23
CA SER A 138 -14.41 17.46 -4.07
C SER A 138 -13.40 17.52 -2.91
N PHE A 139 -12.10 17.46 -3.21
CA PHE A 139 -11.07 17.64 -2.18
C PHE A 139 -11.08 19.03 -1.56
N LEU A 140 -11.16 20.06 -2.39
CA LEU A 140 -11.15 21.44 -1.94
C LEU A 140 -12.28 21.72 -0.95
N SER A 141 -13.48 21.24 -1.25
CA SER A 141 -14.64 21.39 -0.35
C SER A 141 -14.37 20.79 1.03
N GLU A 142 -13.68 19.64 1.11
CA GLU A 142 -13.36 18.97 2.38
C GLU A 142 -12.20 19.66 3.11
N VAL A 143 -11.21 20.17 2.38
CA VAL A 143 -10.12 20.98 2.94
C VAL A 143 -10.67 22.25 3.60
N GLU A 144 -11.58 22.96 2.91
CA GLU A 144 -12.23 24.16 3.43
C GLU A 144 -13.13 23.88 4.64
N ALA A 145 -13.74 22.68 4.70
CA ALA A 145 -14.53 22.23 5.84
C ALA A 145 -13.67 21.88 7.07
N GLY A 146 -12.36 21.70 6.88
CA GLY A 146 -11.40 21.35 7.93
C GLY A 146 -11.21 19.85 8.05
N LEU A 147 -10.03 19.37 7.66
CA LEU A 147 -9.66 17.96 7.73
C LEU A 147 -9.29 17.56 9.16
N LYS A 148 -9.76 16.37 9.56
CA LYS A 148 -9.32 15.69 10.78
C LYS A 148 -7.90 15.13 10.61
N GLN A 149 -7.32 14.69 11.72
CA GLN A 149 -5.97 14.15 11.76
C GLN A 149 -5.73 13.06 10.70
N ASP A 150 -6.65 12.09 10.62
CA ASP A 150 -6.59 11.01 9.64
C ASP A 150 -7.57 11.29 8.49
N VAL A 151 -7.11 11.10 7.26
CA VAL A 151 -7.94 11.27 6.05
C VAL A 151 -7.87 10.01 5.21
N ILE A 152 -9.04 9.44 4.91
CA ILE A 152 -9.16 8.30 3.99
C ILE A 152 -9.81 8.78 2.70
N VAL A 153 -9.13 8.54 1.59
CA VAL A 153 -9.64 8.83 0.25
C VAL A 153 -9.97 7.52 -0.45
N TYR A 154 -11.23 7.38 -0.90
CA TYR A 154 -11.66 6.30 -1.77
C TYR A 154 -11.69 6.77 -3.22
N ASN A 155 -10.75 6.28 -4.04
CA ASN A 155 -10.64 6.60 -5.47
C ASN A 155 -11.43 5.59 -6.32
N LEU A 156 -12.76 5.68 -6.24
CA LEU A 156 -13.66 4.76 -6.94
C LEU A 156 -13.71 5.01 -8.46
N GLY A 157 -13.50 6.25 -8.88
CA GLY A 157 -13.48 6.66 -10.28
C GLY A 157 -12.16 6.37 -11.01
N GLY A 158 -11.10 5.98 -10.28
CA GLY A 158 -9.81 5.64 -10.85
C GLY A 158 -9.06 6.83 -11.45
N VAL A 159 -9.19 7.99 -10.82
CA VAL A 159 -8.49 9.22 -11.24
C VAL A 159 -6.99 9.07 -10.98
N PRO A 160 -6.11 9.55 -11.88
CA PRO A 160 -4.70 9.74 -11.58
C PRO A 160 -4.53 10.65 -10.37
N ILE A 161 -3.96 10.15 -9.29
CA ILE A 161 -4.00 10.83 -7.99
C ILE A 161 -2.83 11.80 -7.81
N GLU A 162 -1.76 11.66 -8.59
CA GLU A 162 -0.54 12.45 -8.45
C GLU A 162 -0.79 13.98 -8.56
N PRO A 163 -1.59 14.48 -9.53
CA PRO A 163 -1.90 15.91 -9.60
C PRO A 163 -2.68 16.40 -8.38
N ILE A 164 -3.57 15.55 -7.86
CA ILE A 164 -4.41 15.84 -6.70
C ILE A 164 -3.56 15.89 -5.43
N LEU A 165 -2.63 14.95 -5.26
CA LEU A 165 -1.74 14.91 -4.09
C LEU A 165 -0.82 16.13 -4.04
N HIS A 166 -0.21 16.49 -5.18
CA HIS A 166 0.63 17.70 -5.23
C HIS A 166 -0.17 18.96 -4.86
N PHE A 167 -1.42 19.04 -5.30
CA PHE A 167 -2.31 20.12 -4.89
C PHE A 167 -2.60 20.08 -3.39
N PHE A 168 -2.93 18.90 -2.86
CA PHE A 168 -3.25 18.69 -1.46
C PHE A 168 -2.10 19.08 -0.53
N GLU A 169 -0.88 18.62 -0.81
CA GLU A 169 0.34 18.98 -0.07
C GLU A 169 0.64 20.48 -0.10
N SER A 170 0.13 21.22 -1.11
CA SER A 170 0.27 22.68 -1.17
C SER A 170 -0.73 23.44 -0.28
N GLN A 171 -1.82 22.80 0.11
CA GLN A 171 -2.92 23.42 0.87
C GLN A 171 -3.02 22.91 2.32
N THR A 172 -2.46 21.75 2.62
CA THR A 172 -2.60 21.08 3.93
C THR A 172 -1.23 20.68 4.50
N CYS A 173 -1.22 20.29 5.77
CA CYS A 173 -0.06 19.69 6.44
C CYS A 173 -0.10 18.14 6.40
N HIS A 174 -1.12 17.57 5.77
CA HIS A 174 -1.31 16.13 5.69
C HIS A 174 -0.41 15.54 4.60
N LEU A 175 0.30 14.47 4.96
CA LEU A 175 1.13 13.72 4.04
C LEU A 175 0.54 12.35 3.77
N VAL A 176 0.82 11.80 2.59
CA VAL A 176 0.41 10.43 2.26
C VAL A 176 1.16 9.45 3.15
N GLU A 177 0.42 8.69 3.93
CA GLU A 177 0.93 7.62 4.78
C GLU A 177 1.04 6.31 3.98
N SER A 178 -0.01 5.98 3.22
CA SER A 178 -0.03 4.74 2.43
C SER A 178 -0.99 4.78 1.24
N LEU A 179 -0.69 3.92 0.28
CA LEU A 179 -1.42 3.73 -0.97
C LEU A 179 -1.90 2.27 -1.06
N THR A 180 -3.20 2.03 -1.19
CA THR A 180 -3.75 0.67 -1.36
C THR A 180 -4.31 0.46 -2.75
N TYR A 181 -3.89 -0.64 -3.37
CA TYR A 181 -4.31 -1.10 -4.69
C TYR A 181 -5.16 -2.37 -4.57
N HIS A 182 -6.31 -2.37 -5.25
CA HIS A 182 -7.22 -3.51 -5.28
C HIS A 182 -7.08 -4.33 -6.58
N PHE A 183 -6.80 -5.62 -6.43
CA PHE A 183 -6.80 -6.61 -7.50
C PHE A 183 -7.97 -7.56 -7.31
N LYS A 184 -8.90 -7.57 -8.28
CA LYS A 184 -10.09 -8.41 -8.23
C LYS A 184 -9.82 -9.78 -8.86
N GLY A 185 -10.13 -10.84 -8.12
CA GLY A 185 -10.07 -12.22 -8.60
C GLY A 185 -11.35 -12.61 -9.34
N ALA A 186 -11.30 -13.71 -10.09
CA ALA A 186 -12.45 -14.23 -10.84
C ALA A 186 -13.35 -15.18 -10.01
N LEU A 187 -13.34 -15.06 -8.68
CA LEU A 187 -14.09 -15.97 -7.79
C LEU A 187 -15.59 -15.72 -7.82
#